data_AF-A0A6G0VY32-F1
#
_entry.id   AF-A0A6G0VY32-F1
#
_cell.length_a   1.000
_cell.length_b   1.000
_cell.length_c   1.000
_cell.angle_alpha   90.00
_cell.angle_beta   90.00
_cell.angle_gamma   90.00
#
_symmetry.space_group_name_H-M   'P 1'
#
loop_
_entity.id
_entity.type
_entity.pdbx_description
1 polymer ?
#
loop_
_entity_poly.entity_id
_entity_poly.type
_entity_poly.pdbx_seq_one_letter_code
_entity_poly.pdbx_strand_id
1 'polypeptide(L)'
;MALIDDDFEVYNMQLNAMNMEIINEMNFENEGRRVLVQEDPFIVLSDRQFIGTYRLTKVLVQELTNLLTPFMKSPNTTAGLSIERKLLTALRFFASGSYQQDIGEHRGASVSQASVSRCITEVANALNVPEILNKYIHFPSSVSELKEVRLGFYEKFGIPGVIGVIDGTHIAIVPPNTDDLVYPEHVYVNRKGYHSINTQL
;
A
#
# COMPACT_ATOMS: atom_id res chain seq x y z
N MET A 1 -44.47 -61.74 4.86
CA MET A 1 -44.83 -60.73 3.83
C MET A 1 -44.05 -59.46 4.17
N ALA A 2 -42.79 -59.41 3.73
CA ALA A 2 -41.86 -58.30 3.96
C ALA A 2 -40.82 -58.33 2.84
N LEU A 3 -41.20 -57.84 1.66
CA LEU A 3 -40.33 -57.72 0.48
C LEU A 3 -40.81 -56.52 -0.36
N ILE A 4 -41.04 -55.37 0.28
CA ILE A 4 -41.44 -54.14 -0.43
C ILE A 4 -40.72 -52.88 0.10
N ASP A 5 -40.17 -52.88 1.32
CA ASP A 5 -39.56 -51.65 1.89
C ASP A 5 -38.12 -51.37 1.39
N ASP A 6 -37.28 -52.39 1.20
CA ASP A 6 -35.87 -52.16 0.83
C ASP A 6 -35.71 -51.57 -0.59
N ASP A 7 -36.49 -52.04 -1.57
CA ASP A 7 -36.42 -51.53 -2.95
C ASP A 7 -36.93 -50.09 -3.06
N PHE A 8 -37.90 -49.70 -2.20
CA PHE A 8 -38.42 -48.34 -2.15
C PHE A 8 -37.41 -47.37 -1.51
N GLU A 9 -36.68 -47.81 -0.48
CA GLU A 9 -35.58 -47.03 0.09
C GLU A 9 -34.44 -46.85 -0.91
N VAL A 10 -34.03 -47.90 -1.62
CA VAL A 10 -32.97 -47.84 -2.63
C VAL A 10 -33.34 -46.89 -3.76
N TYR A 11 -34.59 -46.93 -4.23
CA TYR A 11 -35.09 -46.01 -5.25
C TYR A 11 -35.04 -44.54 -4.79
N ASN A 12 -35.47 -44.26 -3.55
CA ASN A 12 -35.40 -42.90 -2.99
C ASN A 12 -33.95 -42.43 -2.80
N MET A 13 -33.03 -43.33 -2.44
CA MET A 13 -31.62 -43.02 -2.27
C MET A 13 -30.96 -42.65 -3.61
N GLN A 14 -31.29 -43.39 -4.67
CA GLN A 14 -30.85 -43.09 -6.04
C GLN A 14 -31.43 -41.77 -6.55
N LEU A 15 -32.71 -41.52 -6.30
CA LEU A 15 -33.37 -40.26 -6.70
C LEU A 15 -32.74 -39.05 -5.99
N ASN A 16 -32.41 -39.18 -4.70
CA ASN A 16 -31.74 -38.15 -3.93
C ASN A 16 -30.31 -37.90 -4.41
N ALA A 17 -29.56 -38.94 -4.77
CA ALA A 17 -28.22 -38.81 -5.33
C ALA A 17 -28.23 -38.06 -6.68
N MET A 18 -29.17 -38.42 -7.56
CA MET A 18 -29.34 -37.77 -8.86
C MET A 18 -29.78 -36.31 -8.72
N ASN A 19 -30.67 -36.00 -7.77
CA ASN A 19 -31.06 -34.63 -7.45
C ASN A 19 -29.88 -33.81 -6.89
N MET A 20 -29.02 -34.42 -6.07
CA MET A 20 -27.81 -33.77 -5.56
C MET A 20 -26.77 -33.51 -6.65
N GLU A 21 -26.61 -34.41 -7.62
CA GLU A 21 -25.75 -34.18 -8.79
C GLU A 21 -26.27 -33.03 -9.66
N ILE A 22 -27.58 -33.00 -9.94
CA ILE A 22 -28.21 -31.90 -10.69
C ILE A 22 -28.05 -30.57 -9.95
N ILE A 23 -28.25 -30.53 -8.63
CA ILE A 23 -28.05 -29.33 -7.81
C ILE A 23 -26.58 -28.89 -7.84
N ASN A 24 -25.63 -29.82 -7.80
CA ASN A 24 -24.20 -29.51 -7.88
C ASN A 24 -23.80 -29.00 -9.27
N GLU A 25 -24.31 -29.57 -10.36
CA GLU A 25 -24.10 -29.06 -11.72
C GLU A 25 -24.73 -27.68 -11.91
N MET A 26 -25.95 -27.46 -11.41
CA MET A 26 -26.59 -26.15 -11.40
C MET A 26 -25.80 -25.13 -10.56
N ASN A 27 -25.19 -25.54 -9.44
CA ASN A 27 -24.30 -24.67 -8.66
C ASN A 27 -22.95 -24.40 -9.35
N PHE A 28 -22.46 -25.32 -10.18
CA PHE A 28 -21.23 -25.16 -10.96
C PHE A 28 -21.42 -24.18 -12.13
N GLU A 29 -22.55 -24.28 -12.85
CA GLU A 29 -22.89 -23.33 -13.92
C GLU A 29 -23.32 -21.96 -13.36
N ASN A 30 -23.79 -21.94 -12.11
CA ASN A 30 -24.23 -20.75 -11.39
C ASN A 30 -23.22 -20.34 -10.30
N GLU A 31 -21.91 -20.56 -10.51
CA GLU A 31 -20.87 -19.73 -9.87
C GLU A 31 -21.05 -18.30 -10.39
N GLY A 32 -22.08 -17.63 -9.87
CA GLY A 32 -22.31 -16.21 -10.05
C GLY A 32 -20.98 -15.51 -9.81
N ARG A 33 -20.59 -14.69 -10.78
CA ARG A 33 -19.42 -13.80 -10.77
C ARG A 33 -19.06 -13.46 -9.33
N ARG A 34 -18.00 -14.07 -8.76
CA ARG A 34 -17.64 -13.92 -7.34
C ARG A 34 -17.69 -12.44 -6.97
N VAL A 35 -18.77 -12.03 -6.29
CA VAL A 35 -18.89 -10.68 -5.76
C VAL A 35 -17.99 -10.69 -4.54
N LEU A 36 -16.71 -10.38 -4.75
CA LEU A 36 -15.77 -10.17 -3.66
C LEU A 36 -16.30 -8.99 -2.86
N VAL A 37 -16.91 -9.28 -1.72
CA VAL A 37 -17.40 -8.27 -0.79
C VAL A 37 -16.18 -7.49 -0.33
N GLN A 38 -16.17 -6.20 -0.66
CA GLN A 38 -15.05 -5.34 -0.33
C GLN A 38 -15.14 -4.97 1.14
N GLU A 39 -14.23 -5.56 1.92
CA GLU A 39 -14.05 -5.26 3.33
C GLU A 39 -13.54 -3.83 3.54
N ASP A 40 -14.08 -3.16 4.56
CA ASP A 40 -13.61 -1.84 4.99
C ASP A 40 -12.32 -1.99 5.82
N PRO A 41 -11.15 -1.49 5.34
CA PRO A 41 -9.89 -1.61 6.06
C PRO A 41 -9.88 -0.92 7.42
N PHE A 42 -10.74 0.09 7.63
CA PHE A 42 -10.86 0.76 8.93
C PHE A 42 -11.50 -0.15 9.99
N ILE A 43 -12.35 -1.08 9.56
CA ILE A 43 -13.06 -2.02 10.43
C ILE A 43 -12.25 -3.31 10.59
N VAL A 44 -11.76 -3.87 9.48
CA VAL A 44 -11.17 -5.22 9.48
C VAL A 44 -9.72 -5.25 9.99
N LEU A 45 -8.94 -4.19 9.77
CA LEU A 45 -7.55 -4.16 10.22
C LEU A 45 -7.42 -3.60 11.64
N SER A 46 -6.64 -4.26 12.49
CA SER A 46 -6.14 -3.63 13.72
C SER A 46 -5.25 -2.43 13.39
N ASP A 47 -5.06 -1.50 14.34
CA ASP A 47 -4.24 -0.30 14.09
C ASP A 47 -2.80 -0.65 13.70
N ARG A 48 -2.21 -1.69 14.30
CA ARG A 48 -0.87 -2.17 13.95
C ARG A 48 -0.82 -2.68 12.50
N GLN A 49 -1.82 -3.47 12.09
CA GLN A 49 -1.90 -3.95 10.70
C GLN A 49 -2.15 -2.79 9.74
N PHE A 50 -3.02 -1.85 10.10
CA PHE A 50 -3.33 -0.68 9.28
C PHE A 50 -2.09 0.18 9.04
N ILE A 51 -1.30 0.47 10.08
CA ILE A 51 -0.02 1.18 9.95
C ILE A 51 0.99 0.35 9.13
N GLY A 52 1.05 -0.97 9.33
CA GLY A 52 1.89 -1.85 8.51
C GLY A 52 1.52 -1.81 7.02
N THR A 53 0.23 -1.68 6.72
CA THR A 53 -0.32 -1.72 5.37
C THR A 53 -0.22 -0.38 4.65
N TYR A 54 -0.54 0.73 5.33
CA TYR A 54 -0.68 2.07 4.74
C TYR A 54 0.37 3.09 5.24
N ARG A 55 1.23 2.71 6.19
CA ARG A 55 2.26 3.57 6.86
C ARG A 55 1.71 4.78 7.61
N LEU A 56 0.39 4.90 7.71
CA LEU A 56 -0.33 5.96 8.44
C LEU A 56 -1.31 5.34 9.42
N THR A 57 -1.70 6.11 10.44
CA THR A 57 -2.78 5.72 11.35
C THR A 57 -4.13 5.94 10.68
N LYS A 58 -5.18 5.27 11.15
CA LYS A 58 -6.56 5.48 10.68
C LYS A 58 -6.98 6.96 10.76
N VAL A 59 -6.66 7.61 11.88
CA VAL A 59 -6.95 9.04 12.10
C VAL A 59 -6.27 9.91 11.05
N LEU A 60 -4.97 9.71 10.79
CA LEU A 60 -4.24 10.48 9.79
C LEU A 60 -4.78 10.27 8.38
N VAL A 61 -5.22 9.05 8.03
CA VAL A 61 -5.86 8.81 6.72
C VAL A 61 -7.18 9.58 6.61
N GLN A 62 -7.98 9.65 7.68
CA GLN A 62 -9.23 10.42 7.65
C GLN A 62 -8.96 11.92 7.51
N GLU A 63 -7.99 12.45 8.26
CA GLU A 63 -7.56 13.86 8.15
C GLU A 63 -7.03 14.16 6.75
N LEU A 64 -6.20 13.27 6.19
CA LEU A 64 -5.66 13.40 4.84
C LEU A 64 -6.77 13.33 3.78
N THR A 65 -7.78 12.48 3.96
CA THR A 65 -8.94 12.40 3.09
C THR A 65 -9.67 13.74 3.06
N ASN A 66 -9.93 14.33 4.23
CA ASN A 66 -10.61 15.61 4.34
C ASN A 66 -9.78 16.73 3.71
N LEU A 67 -8.46 16.72 3.92
CA LEU A 67 -7.52 17.70 3.37
C LEU A 67 -7.47 17.64 1.83
N LEU A 68 -7.47 16.44 1.24
CA LEU A 68 -7.34 16.25 -0.21
C LEU A 68 -8.67 16.33 -0.96
N THR A 69 -9.80 16.12 -0.28
CA THR A 69 -11.15 16.11 -0.90
C THR A 69 -11.42 17.30 -1.82
N PRO A 70 -11.09 18.56 -1.47
CA PRO A 70 -11.31 19.72 -2.35
C PRO A 70 -10.52 19.68 -3.67
N PHE A 71 -9.43 18.91 -3.72
CA PHE A 71 -8.51 18.82 -4.85
C PHE A 71 -8.66 17.52 -5.65
N MET A 72 -9.60 16.65 -5.26
CA MET A 72 -9.84 15.35 -5.88
C MET A 72 -11.21 15.28 -6.56
N LYS A 73 -11.33 14.44 -7.59
CA LYS A 73 -12.57 14.24 -8.33
C LYS A 73 -13.48 13.32 -7.55
N SER A 74 -14.68 13.80 -7.24
CA SER A 74 -15.75 12.96 -6.71
C SER A 74 -16.17 11.90 -7.75
N PRO A 75 -16.63 10.72 -7.32
CA PRO A 75 -17.15 9.72 -8.23
C PRO A 75 -18.41 10.23 -8.93
N ASN A 76 -18.47 10.06 -10.25
CA ASN A 76 -19.62 10.46 -11.07
C ASN A 76 -20.73 9.38 -11.11
N THR A 77 -20.46 8.19 -10.57
CA THR A 77 -21.36 7.04 -10.56
C THR A 77 -21.29 6.33 -9.21
N THR A 78 -22.33 5.57 -8.87
CA THR A 78 -22.36 4.75 -7.64
C THR A 78 -21.32 3.64 -7.63
N ALA A 79 -20.87 3.19 -8.81
CA ALA A 79 -19.77 2.22 -8.97
C ALA A 79 -18.38 2.87 -8.97
N GLY A 80 -18.30 4.21 -8.99
CA GLY A 80 -17.04 4.94 -8.95
C GLY A 80 -16.35 4.82 -7.59
N LEU A 81 -15.02 4.83 -7.60
CA LEU A 81 -14.25 4.81 -6.35
C LEU A 81 -14.46 6.11 -5.57
N SER A 82 -14.83 5.97 -4.30
CA SER A 82 -14.84 7.09 -3.35
C SER A 82 -13.45 7.70 -3.20
N ILE A 83 -13.39 8.96 -2.76
CA ILE A 83 -12.12 9.66 -2.52
C ILE A 83 -11.26 8.88 -1.51
N GLU A 84 -11.86 8.41 -0.42
CA GLU A 84 -11.20 7.56 0.57
C GLU A 84 -10.59 6.29 -0.04
N ARG A 85 -11.32 5.62 -0.93
CA ARG A 85 -10.80 4.42 -1.61
C ARG A 85 -9.66 4.74 -2.57
N LYS A 86 -9.75 5.84 -3.30
CA LYS A 86 -8.63 6.31 -4.14
C LYS A 86 -7.40 6.57 -3.30
N LEU A 87 -7.57 7.22 -2.15
CA LEU A 87 -6.49 7.51 -1.20
C LEU A 87 -5.88 6.23 -0.63
N LEU A 88 -6.68 5.30 -0.10
CA LEU A 88 -6.20 4.03 0.43
C LEU A 88 -5.43 3.22 -0.63
N THR A 89 -5.92 3.22 -1.88
CA THR A 89 -5.25 2.58 -3.01
C THR A 89 -3.88 3.21 -3.26
N ALA A 90 -3.80 4.55 -3.34
CA ALA A 90 -2.53 5.24 -3.54
C ALA A 90 -1.55 5.08 -2.37
N LEU A 91 -2.04 5.16 -1.12
CA LEU A 91 -1.23 4.98 0.09
C LEU A 91 -0.63 3.58 0.16
N ARG A 92 -1.40 2.55 -0.22
CA ARG A 92 -0.89 1.18 -0.28
C ARG A 92 0.22 1.04 -1.30
N PHE A 93 0.09 1.67 -2.47
CA PHE A 93 1.16 1.74 -3.45
C PHE A 93 2.39 2.47 -2.90
N PHE A 94 2.24 3.64 -2.28
CA PHE A 94 3.37 4.38 -1.70
C PHE A 94 4.06 3.61 -0.56
N ALA A 95 3.31 2.83 0.20
CA ALA A 95 3.83 2.02 1.31
C ALA A 95 4.62 0.77 0.86
N SER A 96 4.22 0.17 -0.26
CA SER A 96 4.77 -1.12 -0.74
C SER A 96 5.67 -1.00 -1.98
N GLY A 97 5.50 0.05 -2.78
CA GLY A 97 6.12 0.22 -4.10
C GLY A 97 5.63 -0.77 -5.16
N SER A 98 4.62 -1.59 -4.87
CA SER A 98 4.21 -2.71 -5.73
C SER A 98 2.76 -2.63 -6.18
N TYR A 99 2.56 -2.47 -7.49
CA TYR A 99 1.25 -2.60 -8.13
C TYR A 99 0.64 -4.00 -7.98
N GLN A 100 1.48 -5.04 -7.83
CA GLN A 100 1.01 -6.42 -7.77
C GLN A 100 0.34 -6.75 -6.42
N GLN A 101 0.75 -6.10 -5.33
CA GLN A 101 0.13 -6.31 -4.02
C GLN A 101 -1.29 -5.73 -3.95
N ASP A 102 -1.55 -4.63 -4.66
CA ASP A 102 -2.89 -4.04 -4.79
C ASP A 102 -3.85 -4.91 -5.59
N ILE A 103 -3.34 -5.73 -6.51
CA ILE A 103 -4.15 -6.55 -7.42
C ILE A 103 -4.27 -8.00 -6.92
N GLY A 104 -3.23 -8.54 -6.28
CA GLY A 104 -3.11 -9.97 -5.97
C GLY A 104 -3.30 -10.36 -4.50
N GLU A 105 -2.93 -9.49 -3.55
CA GLU A 105 -2.85 -9.87 -2.12
C GLU A 105 -4.08 -9.39 -1.33
N HIS A 106 -4.64 -8.24 -1.70
CA HIS A 106 -5.97 -7.85 -1.26
C HIS A 106 -7.03 -8.46 -2.18
N ARG A 107 -7.51 -9.66 -1.81
CA ARG A 107 -8.72 -10.27 -2.39
C ARG A 107 -9.98 -9.38 -2.35
N GLY A 108 -9.92 -8.19 -1.74
CA GLY A 108 -10.99 -7.18 -1.70
C GLY A 108 -10.68 -5.86 -2.43
N ALA A 109 -9.49 -5.66 -3.01
CA ALA A 109 -9.20 -4.50 -3.84
C ALA A 109 -9.70 -4.79 -5.26
N SER A 110 -11.02 -4.73 -5.45
CA SER A 110 -11.72 -4.94 -6.73
C SER A 110 -11.42 -3.81 -7.74
N VAL A 111 -10.15 -3.52 -8.00
CA VAL A 111 -9.67 -2.36 -8.75
C VAL A 111 -8.66 -2.83 -9.81
N SER A 112 -8.90 -2.46 -11.07
CA SER A 112 -7.96 -2.77 -12.16
C SER A 112 -6.66 -1.97 -12.03
N GLN A 113 -5.56 -2.48 -12.59
CA GLN A 113 -4.27 -1.77 -12.59
C GLN A 113 -4.37 -0.34 -13.15
N ALA A 114 -5.14 -0.16 -14.23
CA ALA A 114 -5.37 1.17 -14.81
C ALA A 114 -6.10 2.11 -13.83
N SER A 115 -7.02 1.59 -13.01
CA SER A 115 -7.67 2.37 -11.96
C SER A 115 -6.71 2.69 -10.82
N VAL A 116 -5.86 1.74 -10.40
CA VAL A 116 -4.80 1.97 -9.39
C VAL A 116 -3.87 3.09 -9.86
N SER A 117 -3.38 3.02 -11.10
CA SER A 117 -2.54 4.07 -11.70
C SER A 117 -3.21 5.45 -11.68
N ARG A 118 -4.49 5.54 -12.07
CA ARG A 118 -5.25 6.80 -11.98
C ARG A 118 -5.38 7.31 -10.55
N CYS A 119 -5.62 6.44 -9.56
CA CYS A 119 -5.70 6.83 -8.16
C CYS A 119 -4.37 7.40 -7.67
N ILE A 120 -3.25 6.74 -7.99
CA ILE A 120 -1.91 7.19 -7.63
C ILE A 120 -1.64 8.57 -8.21
N THR A 121 -1.87 8.76 -9.51
CA THR A 121 -1.67 10.07 -10.17
C THR A 121 -2.55 11.15 -9.57
N GLU A 122 -3.83 10.86 -9.33
CA GLU A 122 -4.77 11.83 -8.77
C GLU A 122 -4.36 12.26 -7.35
N VAL A 123 -4.04 11.30 -6.48
CA VAL A 123 -3.61 11.56 -5.10
C VAL A 123 -2.26 12.28 -5.07
N ALA A 124 -1.30 11.87 -5.91
CA ALA A 124 -0.01 12.54 -6.01
C ALA A 124 -0.17 14.00 -6.45
N ASN A 125 -1.00 14.26 -7.45
CA ASN A 125 -1.28 15.64 -7.88
C ASN A 125 -1.95 16.45 -6.78
N ALA A 126 -2.93 15.88 -6.06
CA ALA A 126 -3.58 16.53 -4.94
C ALA A 126 -2.60 16.85 -3.79
N LEU A 127 -1.66 15.96 -3.48
CA LEU A 127 -0.61 16.21 -2.48
C LEU A 127 0.34 17.34 -2.88
N ASN A 128 0.56 17.52 -4.19
CA ASN A 128 1.48 18.51 -4.74
C ASN A 128 0.84 19.89 -5.00
N VAL A 129 -0.43 20.10 -4.65
CA VAL A 129 -1.02 21.44 -4.74
C VAL A 129 -0.31 22.40 -3.76
N PRO A 130 0.02 23.64 -4.14
CA PRO A 130 0.78 24.56 -3.30
C PRO A 130 0.18 24.77 -1.90
N GLU A 131 -1.15 24.75 -1.78
CA GLU A 131 -1.89 24.91 -0.53
C GLU A 131 -1.67 23.76 0.47
N ILE A 132 -1.23 22.60 0.00
CA ILE A 132 -0.90 21.43 0.82
C ILE A 132 0.62 21.31 0.92
N LEU A 133 1.32 21.29 -0.21
CA LEU A 133 2.77 21.09 -0.27
C LEU A 133 3.52 22.08 0.63
N ASN A 134 3.21 23.38 0.51
CA ASN A 134 3.89 24.44 1.26
C ASN A 134 3.51 24.48 2.75
N LYS A 135 2.55 23.67 3.21
CA LYS A 135 2.30 23.52 4.66
C LYS A 135 3.33 22.61 5.30
N TYR A 136 3.77 21.57 4.58
CA TYR A 136 4.60 20.50 5.12
C TYR A 136 6.06 20.56 4.67
N ILE A 137 6.33 21.07 3.46
CA ILE A 137 7.66 21.14 2.89
C ILE A 137 8.09 22.61 2.80
N HIS A 138 9.09 22.96 3.61
CA HIS A 138 9.67 24.30 3.65
C HIS A 138 11.15 24.23 3.29
N PHE A 139 11.53 25.01 2.28
CA PHE A 139 12.93 25.22 1.95
C PHE A 139 13.33 26.65 2.32
N PRO A 140 14.57 26.88 2.77
CA PRO A 140 15.08 28.23 2.99
C PRO A 140 14.92 29.06 1.71
N SER A 141 14.15 30.13 1.80
CA SER A 141 13.70 30.92 0.66
C SER A 141 14.45 32.26 0.55
N SER A 142 15.11 32.68 1.63
CA SER A 142 15.91 33.89 1.68
C SER A 142 17.39 33.63 1.94
N VAL A 143 18.24 34.57 1.52
CA VAL A 143 19.68 34.54 1.82
C VAL A 143 19.93 34.54 3.33
N SER A 144 19.06 35.17 4.12
CA SER A 144 19.17 35.19 5.58
C SER A 144 18.91 33.81 6.18
N GLU A 145 17.80 33.17 5.80
CA GLU A 145 17.46 31.80 6.24
C GLU A 145 18.54 30.80 5.83
N LEU A 146 19.05 30.90 4.59
CA LEU A 146 20.15 30.05 4.12
C LEU A 146 21.41 30.21 4.97
N LYS A 147 21.75 31.44 5.37
CA LYS A 147 22.90 31.70 6.26
C LYS A 147 22.68 31.10 7.64
N GLU A 148 21.48 31.25 8.18
CA GLU A 148 21.12 30.73 9.50
C GLU A 148 21.22 29.20 9.54
N VAL A 149 20.63 28.51 8.55
CA VAL A 149 20.71 27.04 8.46
C VAL A 149 22.16 26.58 8.31
N ARG A 150 22.94 27.21 7.41
CA ARG A 150 24.36 26.88 7.21
C ARG A 150 25.19 27.05 8.48
N LEU A 151 24.98 28.16 9.20
CA LEU A 151 25.69 28.45 10.42
C LEU A 151 25.33 27.43 11.51
N GLY A 152 24.03 27.14 11.69
CA GLY A 152 23.57 26.17 12.68
C GLY A 152 24.13 24.75 12.46
N PHE A 153 24.25 24.30 11.20
CA PHE A 153 24.90 23.03 10.89
C PHE A 153 26.41 23.06 11.16
N TYR A 154 27.09 24.14 10.80
CA TYR A 154 28.52 24.28 11.02
C TYR A 154 28.85 24.33 12.53
N GLU A 155 28.11 25.10 13.32
CA GLU A 155 28.32 25.20 14.77
C GLU A 155 28.06 23.87 15.48
N LYS A 156 27.05 23.12 15.05
CA LYS A 156 26.67 21.86 15.70
C LYS A 156 27.48 20.65 15.26
N PHE A 157 27.89 20.59 13.99
CA PHE A 157 28.49 19.38 13.39
C PHE A 157 29.83 19.63 12.69
N GLY A 158 30.26 20.89 12.53
CA GLY A 158 31.49 21.25 11.82
C GLY A 158 31.41 21.11 10.30
N ILE A 159 30.21 20.86 9.74
CA ILE A 159 30.02 20.64 8.30
C ILE A 159 29.59 21.96 7.65
N PRO A 160 30.45 22.59 6.82
CA PRO A 160 30.12 23.85 6.18
C PRO A 160 29.14 23.67 5.02
N GLY A 161 28.30 24.67 4.78
CA GLY A 161 27.50 24.78 3.55
C GLY A 161 26.20 23.95 3.51
N VAL A 162 25.87 23.21 4.57
CA VAL A 162 24.64 22.42 4.65
C VAL A 162 23.41 23.33 4.71
N ILE A 163 22.43 23.09 3.83
CA ILE A 163 21.17 23.86 3.75
C ILE A 163 19.92 23.01 4.04
N GLY A 164 20.12 21.72 4.32
CA GLY A 164 19.07 20.74 4.55
C GLY A 164 19.67 19.33 4.57
N VAL A 165 18.91 18.37 5.10
CA VAL A 165 19.30 16.97 5.15
C VAL A 165 18.10 16.15 4.73
N ILE A 166 18.33 15.17 3.85
CA ILE A 166 17.34 14.18 3.46
C ILE A 166 17.84 12.86 4.04
N ASP A 167 16.96 12.11 4.72
CA ASP A 167 17.35 10.81 5.25
C ASP A 167 17.59 9.84 4.09
N GLY A 168 18.63 9.03 4.23
CA GLY A 168 19.03 8.05 3.24
C GLY A 168 18.58 6.65 3.64
N THR A 169 18.40 5.77 2.65
CA THR A 169 18.11 4.36 2.90
C THR A 169 19.40 3.55 2.75
N HIS A 170 19.71 2.73 3.75
CA HIS A 170 20.81 1.78 3.66
C HIS A 170 20.35 0.48 3.02
N ILE A 171 20.79 0.22 1.78
CA ILE A 171 20.56 -1.04 1.06
C ILE A 171 21.66 -2.02 1.46
N ALA A 172 21.28 -3.14 2.07
CA ALA A 172 22.22 -4.17 2.47
C ALA A 172 22.92 -4.78 1.25
N ILE A 173 24.23 -5.03 1.38
CA ILE A 173 25.05 -5.64 0.33
C ILE A 173 25.83 -6.83 0.87
N VAL A 174 26.27 -7.70 -0.03
CA VAL A 174 27.39 -8.60 0.27
C VAL A 174 28.66 -7.74 0.27
N PRO A 175 29.48 -7.78 1.33
CA PRO A 175 30.70 -6.99 1.36
C PRO A 175 31.67 -7.39 0.25
N PRO A 176 32.46 -6.44 -0.28
CA PRO A 176 33.62 -6.77 -1.09
C PRO A 176 34.66 -7.54 -0.26
N ASN A 177 35.65 -8.15 -0.93
CA ASN A 177 36.71 -8.89 -0.25
C ASN A 177 37.50 -7.98 0.70
N THR A 178 37.94 -8.52 1.84
CA THR A 178 38.71 -7.77 2.84
C THR A 178 40.02 -7.19 2.31
N ASP A 179 40.60 -7.85 1.30
CA ASP A 179 41.89 -7.46 0.69
C ASP A 179 41.73 -6.59 -0.58
N ASP A 180 40.50 -6.14 -0.88
CA ASP A 180 40.26 -5.25 -2.03
C ASP A 180 40.81 -3.85 -1.73
N LEU A 181 41.87 -3.47 -2.45
CA LEU A 181 42.55 -2.18 -2.29
C LEU A 181 41.73 -1.00 -2.83
N VAL A 182 40.78 -1.24 -3.74
CA VAL A 182 39.95 -0.19 -4.37
C VAL A 182 38.64 -0.02 -3.60
N TYR A 183 38.07 -1.12 -3.13
CA TYR A 183 36.81 -1.14 -2.37
C TYR A 183 36.96 -1.89 -1.05
N PRO A 184 37.67 -1.33 -0.06
CA PRO A 184 37.87 -2.01 1.22
C PRO A 184 36.55 -2.27 1.93
N GLU A 185 36.38 -3.49 2.45
CA GLU A 185 35.16 -3.95 3.13
C GLU A 185 34.65 -2.99 4.22
N HIS A 186 35.56 -2.44 5.02
CA HIS A 186 35.21 -1.61 6.18
C HIS A 186 34.51 -0.29 5.81
N VAL A 187 34.68 0.18 4.57
CA VAL A 187 34.02 1.40 4.05
C VAL A 187 32.51 1.20 3.92
N TYR A 188 32.05 -0.05 3.83
CA TYR A 188 30.64 -0.40 3.65
C TYR A 188 29.92 -0.71 4.96
N VAL A 189 30.61 -0.70 6.12
CA VAL A 189 29.98 -0.96 7.42
C VAL A 189 29.22 0.29 7.89
N ASN A 190 27.91 0.16 8.13
CA ASN A 190 27.09 1.27 8.60
C ASN A 190 27.03 1.39 10.14
N ARG A 191 26.36 2.43 10.64
CA ARG A 191 26.16 2.68 12.08
C ARG A 191 25.44 1.56 12.85
N LYS A 192 24.76 0.65 12.15
CA LYS A 192 24.04 -0.52 12.71
C LYS A 192 24.89 -1.79 12.66
N GLY A 193 26.13 -1.73 12.20
CA GLY A 193 27.08 -2.84 12.21
C GLY A 193 26.90 -3.86 11.08
N TYR A 194 26.26 -3.50 9.96
CA TYR A 194 26.15 -4.35 8.77
C TYR A 194 26.57 -3.62 7.49
N HIS A 195 26.88 -4.37 6.44
CA HIS A 195 27.33 -3.82 5.16
C HIS A 195 26.18 -3.27 4.32
N SER A 196 26.30 -2.02 3.89
CA SER A 196 25.29 -1.38 3.07
C SER A 196 25.80 -0.19 2.29
N ILE A 197 25.08 0.15 1.23
CA ILE A 197 25.26 1.41 0.51
C ILE A 197 24.13 2.36 0.94
N ASN A 198 24.49 3.60 1.28
CA ASN A 198 23.49 4.64 1.50
C ASN A 198 22.99 5.14 0.14
N THR A 199 21.69 5.02 -0.09
CA THR A 199 21.01 5.45 -1.32
C THR A 199 19.93 6.46 -0.99
N GLN A 200 19.83 7.50 -1.79
CA GLN A 200 18.64 8.35 -1.86
C GLN A 200 17.78 7.81 -3.00
N LEU A 201 16.59 7.28 -2.68
CA LEU A 201 15.60 6.78 -3.63
C LEU A 201 14.57 7.86 -3.97
#